data_AF-A0A956Y768-F1
#
_entry.id   AF-A0A956Y768-F1
#
_cell.length_a   1.000
_cell.length_b   1.000
_cell.length_c   1.000
_cell.angle_alpha   90.00
_cell.angle_beta   90.00
_cell.angle_gamma   90.00
#
_symmetry.space_group_name_H-M   'P 1'
#
loop_
_entity.id
_entity.type
_entity.pdbx_description
1 polymer ?
#
loop_
_entity_poly.entity_id
_entity_poly.type
_entity_poly.pdbx_seq_one_letter_code
_entity_poly.pdbx_strand_id
1 'polypeptide(L)'
;PDSPVSVLMINALNDYHVPYYGGQTQNTSGEEFVVISVQQSLEFWQAANDCDPDAVMTSERGNGVATEQYYECASGAAVALISVSEGGHSWPGSQQDRRMGDDPTQAISATDIIWEFFKDHPKVSIE
;
A
#
# COMPACT_ATOMS: atom_id res chain seq x y z
N PRO A 1 -9.59 4.82 14.03
CA PRO A 1 -10.18 3.57 14.58
C PRO A 1 -10.13 3.64 16.11
N ASP A 2 -11.00 2.93 16.84
CA ASP A 2 -11.02 2.99 18.32
C ASP A 2 -9.86 2.22 18.98
N SER A 3 -9.14 1.40 18.20
CA SER A 3 -7.93 0.68 18.58
C SER A 3 -6.98 0.57 17.37
N PRO A 4 -5.66 0.33 17.57
CA PRO A 4 -4.74 0.02 16.47
C PRO A 4 -5.24 -1.13 15.61
N VAL A 5 -5.02 -1.04 14.29
CA VAL A 5 -5.40 -2.07 13.30
C VAL A 5 -4.29 -2.26 12.29
N SER A 6 -4.02 -3.49 11.86
CA SER A 6 -2.97 -3.73 10.88
C SER A 6 -3.34 -3.20 9.50
N VAL A 7 -2.40 -2.53 8.83
CA VAL A 7 -2.61 -1.86 7.54
C VAL A 7 -1.49 -2.26 6.57
N LEU A 8 -1.89 -2.67 5.37
CA LEU A 8 -1.00 -2.90 4.25
C LEU A 8 -1.39 -1.97 3.10
N MET A 9 -0.41 -1.25 2.57
CA MET A 9 -0.53 -0.37 1.43
C MET A 9 0.35 -0.89 0.31
N ILE A 10 -0.19 -1.03 -0.91
CA ILE A 10 0.58 -1.41 -2.10
C ILE A 10 0.25 -0.38 -3.17
N ASN A 11 1.25 0.38 -3.61
CA ASN A 11 1.05 1.50 -4.54
C ASN A 11 2.18 1.56 -5.57
N ALA A 12 1.83 1.80 -6.84
CA ALA A 12 2.80 1.99 -7.90
C ALA A 12 3.22 3.47 -8.03
N LEU A 13 4.52 3.72 -8.22
CA LEU A 13 5.07 5.06 -8.42
C LEU A 13 4.56 5.71 -9.70
N ASN A 14 4.20 4.90 -10.70
CA ASN A 14 3.71 5.33 -12.01
C ASN A 14 2.17 5.21 -12.14
N ASP A 15 1.42 5.15 -11.03
CA ASP A 15 -0.04 5.26 -11.05
C ASP A 15 -0.45 6.71 -11.34
N TYR A 16 -1.09 6.93 -12.50
CA TYR A 16 -1.58 8.26 -12.92
C TYR A 16 -3.05 8.51 -12.55
N HIS A 17 -3.78 7.49 -12.11
CA HIS A 17 -5.18 7.62 -11.68
C HIS A 17 -5.25 8.06 -10.21
N VAL A 18 -4.40 7.47 -9.36
CA VAL A 18 -4.20 7.84 -7.96
C VAL A 18 -2.71 8.14 -7.75
N PRO A 19 -2.25 9.36 -8.07
CA PRO A 19 -0.84 9.71 -8.03
C PRO A 19 -0.16 9.39 -6.70
N TYR A 20 0.93 8.63 -6.77
CA TYR A 20 1.72 8.21 -5.60
C TYR A 20 2.14 9.40 -4.73
N TYR A 21 2.57 10.49 -5.36
CA TYR A 21 3.04 11.71 -4.70
C TYR A 21 1.92 12.67 -4.31
N GLY A 22 0.64 12.28 -4.49
CA GLY A 22 -0.51 13.12 -4.25
C GLY A 22 -0.72 14.16 -5.36
N GLY A 23 -1.72 15.02 -5.17
CA GLY A 23 -2.02 16.14 -6.06
C GLY A 23 -3.37 16.02 -6.76
N GLN A 24 -3.58 16.92 -7.73
CA GLN A 24 -4.81 16.96 -8.51
C GLN A 24 -4.80 15.87 -9.59
N THR A 25 -5.91 15.14 -9.70
CA THR A 25 -6.14 14.08 -10.69
C THR A 25 -7.60 14.14 -11.16
N GLN A 26 -7.98 13.26 -12.09
CA GLN A 26 -9.32 13.19 -12.65
C GLN A 26 -9.86 11.75 -12.63
N ASN A 27 -11.16 11.60 -12.41
CA ASN A 27 -11.80 10.30 -12.50
C ASN A 27 -12.10 9.94 -13.96
N THR A 28 -12.65 8.75 -14.20
CA THR A 28 -12.97 8.29 -15.56
C THR A 28 -14.03 9.12 -16.29
N SER A 29 -14.77 9.98 -15.57
CA SER A 29 -15.73 10.94 -16.14
C SER A 29 -15.10 12.32 -16.41
N GLY A 30 -13.82 12.52 -16.09
CA GLY A 30 -13.12 13.80 -16.20
C GLY A 30 -13.37 14.78 -15.06
N GLU A 31 -14.00 14.34 -13.97
CA GLU A 31 -14.18 15.18 -12.78
C GLU A 31 -12.86 15.27 -12.01
N GLU A 32 -12.43 16.49 -11.71
CA GLU A 32 -11.20 16.78 -10.98
C GLU A 32 -11.37 16.60 -9.47
N PHE A 33 -10.39 15.96 -8.84
CA PHE A 33 -10.31 15.81 -7.39
C PHE A 33 -8.85 15.83 -6.93
N VAL A 34 -8.64 15.95 -5.63
CA VAL A 34 -7.31 15.96 -5.00
C VAL A 34 -7.13 14.70 -4.18
N VAL A 35 -5.99 14.04 -4.34
CA VAL A 35 -5.55 12.93 -3.50
C VAL A 35 -4.38 13.34 -2.63
N ILE A 36 -4.34 12.84 -1.39
CA ILE A 36 -3.17 12.94 -0.53
C ILE A 36 -2.10 11.95 -1.01
N SER A 37 -0.84 12.21 -0.69
CA SER A 37 0.25 11.31 -1.10
C SER A 37 0.23 9.99 -0.32
N VAL A 38 0.88 8.98 -0.89
CA VAL A 38 1.11 7.69 -0.22
C VAL A 38 1.92 7.89 1.07
N GLN A 39 2.91 8.79 1.05
CA GLN A 39 3.70 9.15 2.24
C GLN A 39 2.82 9.76 3.34
N GLN A 40 1.94 10.71 3.00
CA GLN A 40 0.99 11.30 3.97
C GLN A 40 0.01 10.25 4.53
N SER A 41 -0.39 9.30 3.68
CA SER A 41 -1.26 8.19 4.10
C SER A 41 -0.53 7.22 5.04
N LEU A 42 0.74 6.93 4.80
CA LEU A 42 1.59 6.13 5.69
C LEU A 42 1.74 6.81 7.05
N GLU A 43 2.09 8.10 7.07
CA GLU A 43 2.24 8.88 8.31
C GLU A 43 0.95 8.91 9.13
N PHE A 44 -0.20 9.02 8.47
CA PHE A 44 -1.51 8.94 9.13
C PHE A 44 -1.70 7.60 9.84
N TRP A 45 -1.40 6.48 9.18
CA TRP A 45 -1.58 5.14 9.76
C TRP A 45 -0.56 4.84 10.84
N GLN A 46 0.67 5.32 10.71
CA GLN A 46 1.68 5.22 11.76
C GLN A 46 1.20 5.91 13.04
N ALA A 47 0.69 7.14 12.92
CA ALA A 47 0.14 7.88 14.05
C ALA A 47 -1.12 7.22 14.64
N ALA A 48 -2.03 6.73 13.79
CA ALA A 48 -3.27 6.09 14.22
C ALA A 48 -3.05 4.77 14.97
N ASN A 49 -1.95 4.08 14.68
CA ASN A 49 -1.59 2.79 15.28
C ASN A 49 -0.50 2.88 16.36
N ASP A 50 -0.01 4.08 16.68
CA ASP A 50 1.07 4.30 17.65
C ASP A 50 2.33 3.48 17.30
N CYS A 51 2.75 3.57 16.04
CA CYS A 51 4.00 2.96 15.56
C CYS A 51 5.19 3.86 15.91
N ASP A 52 6.36 3.26 16.14
CA ASP A 52 7.62 4.02 16.21
C ASP A 52 8.10 4.35 14.78
N PRO A 53 8.08 5.63 14.36
CA PRO A 53 8.45 6.00 12.99
C PRO A 53 9.94 5.80 12.70
N ASP A 54 10.80 5.74 13.72
CA ASP A 54 12.24 5.57 13.57
C ASP A 54 12.63 4.08 13.48
N ALA A 55 11.72 3.17 13.85
CA ALA A 55 11.93 1.72 13.85
C ALA A 55 11.50 1.05 12.53
N VAL A 56 11.81 1.68 11.39
CA VAL A 56 11.48 1.12 10.07
C VAL A 56 12.37 -0.07 9.70
N MET A 57 11.75 -1.14 9.22
CA MET A 57 12.42 -2.22 8.51
C MET A 57 12.18 -2.07 7.00
N THR A 58 13.26 -1.96 6.23
CA THR A 58 13.19 -1.82 4.76
C THR A 58 13.69 -3.08 4.08
N SER A 59 12.95 -3.58 3.09
CA SER A 59 13.36 -4.72 2.26
C SER A 59 12.97 -4.54 0.79
N GLU A 60 13.63 -5.30 -0.09
CA GLU A 60 13.33 -5.31 -1.52
C GLU A 60 12.54 -6.58 -1.90
N ARG A 61 11.61 -6.46 -2.83
CA ARG A 61 10.77 -7.53 -3.37
C ARG A 61 10.80 -7.53 -4.90
N GLY A 62 10.46 -8.66 -5.51
CA GLY A 62 10.32 -8.77 -6.97
C GLY A 62 11.59 -8.38 -7.74
N ASN A 63 12.77 -8.78 -7.24
CA ASN A 63 14.07 -8.43 -7.81
C ASN A 63 14.37 -6.92 -7.85
N GLY A 64 13.90 -6.16 -6.86
CA GLY A 64 14.15 -4.72 -6.74
C GLY A 64 13.11 -3.85 -7.46
N VAL A 65 12.01 -4.46 -7.90
CA VAL A 65 10.88 -3.73 -8.51
C VAL A 65 10.02 -3.07 -7.44
N ALA A 66 10.00 -3.61 -6.22
CA ALA A 66 9.26 -3.05 -5.11
C ALA A 66 10.13 -2.94 -3.85
N THR A 67 9.97 -1.83 -3.12
CA THR A 67 10.54 -1.62 -1.80
C THR A 67 9.42 -1.68 -0.76
N GLU A 68 9.62 -2.47 0.28
CA GLU A 68 8.72 -2.54 1.43
C GLU A 68 9.32 -1.78 2.61
N GLN A 69 8.50 -0.94 3.24
CA GLN A 69 8.74 -0.34 4.55
C GLN A 69 7.75 -0.95 5.53
N TYR A 70 8.24 -1.48 6.63
CA TYR A 70 7.44 -2.16 7.65
C TYR A 70 7.68 -1.54 9.02
N TYR A 71 6.59 -1.37 9.77
CA TYR A 71 6.56 -0.78 11.11
C TYR A 71 5.77 -1.68 12.05
N GLU A 72 6.38 -2.01 13.19
CA GLU A 72 5.67 -2.59 14.32
C GLU A 72 4.95 -1.47 15.09
N CYS A 73 3.73 -1.76 15.52
CA CYS A 73 2.85 -0.77 16.14
C CYS A 73 2.23 -1.32 17.43
N ALA A 74 1.54 -0.45 18.18
CA ALA A 74 0.92 -0.85 19.43
C ALA A 74 -0.09 -1.99 19.25
N SER A 75 -0.29 -2.75 20.34
CA SER A 75 -1.26 -3.86 20.39
C SER A 75 -1.03 -4.97 19.36
N GLY A 76 0.21 -5.14 18.89
CA GLY A 76 0.57 -6.15 17.89
C GLY A 76 0.07 -5.84 16.48
N ALA A 77 -0.38 -4.60 16.23
CA ALA A 77 -0.68 -4.14 14.89
C ALA A 77 0.61 -3.87 14.11
N ALA A 78 0.51 -3.82 12.78
CA ALA A 78 1.61 -3.44 11.91
C ALA A 78 1.14 -2.50 10.80
N VAL A 79 2.03 -1.64 10.32
CA VAL A 79 1.83 -0.84 9.11
C VAL A 79 2.92 -1.20 8.11
N ALA A 80 2.51 -1.62 6.91
CA ALA A 80 3.43 -1.94 5.82
C ALA A 80 3.07 -1.13 4.57
N LEU A 81 4.08 -0.53 3.94
CA LEU A 81 3.97 0.13 2.64
C LEU A 81 4.89 -0.58 1.64
N ILE A 82 4.31 -1.07 0.55
CA ILE A 82 5.03 -1.63 -0.60
C ILE A 82 4.89 -0.65 -1.76
N SER A 83 5.99 0.03 -2.07
CA SER A 83 6.12 0.95 -3.19
C SER A 83 6.66 0.20 -4.40
N VAL A 84 5.88 0.11 -5.47
CA VAL A 84 6.24 -0.62 -6.70
C VAL A 84 6.66 0.38 -7.76
N SER A 85 7.79 0.18 -8.43
CA SER A 85 8.30 1.15 -9.42
C SER A 85 7.51 1.17 -10.74
N GLU A 86 6.76 0.11 -11.04
CA GLU A 86 5.97 -0.08 -12.25
C GLU A 86 4.60 -0.74 -11.96
N GLY A 87 3.75 -0.86 -12.97
CA GLY A 87 2.44 -1.53 -12.89
C GLY A 87 1.21 -0.59 -12.92
N GLY A 88 1.40 0.73 -12.75
CA GLY A 88 0.31 1.71 -12.86
C GLY A 88 -0.88 1.42 -11.92
N HIS A 89 -2.09 1.81 -12.33
CA HIS A 89 -3.33 1.59 -11.59
C HIS A 89 -3.92 0.20 -11.86
N SER A 90 -3.21 -0.84 -11.43
CA SER A 90 -3.61 -2.23 -11.65
C SER A 90 -3.25 -3.13 -10.45
N TRP A 91 -3.65 -4.39 -10.50
CA TRP A 91 -3.39 -5.36 -9.42
C TRP A 91 -2.09 -6.14 -9.69
N PRO A 92 -1.02 -5.98 -8.89
CA PRO A 92 0.25 -6.69 -9.12
C PRO A 92 0.09 -8.21 -9.10
N GLY A 93 0.66 -8.88 -10.10
CA GLY A 93 0.60 -10.33 -10.28
C GLY A 93 -0.72 -10.85 -10.89
N SER A 94 -1.65 -9.95 -11.24
CA SER A 94 -2.86 -10.33 -11.98
C SER A 94 -2.60 -10.43 -13.48
N GLN A 95 -3.50 -11.08 -14.22
CA GLN A 95 -3.55 -10.93 -15.67
C GLN A 95 -4.20 -9.59 -16.02
N GLN A 96 -3.81 -8.99 -17.16
CA GLN A 96 -4.49 -7.80 -17.66
C GLN A 96 -5.94 -8.14 -18.04
N ASP A 97 -6.89 -7.72 -17.20
CA ASP A 97 -8.30 -8.08 -17.36
C ASP A 97 -9.11 -7.00 -18.10
N ARG A 98 -8.55 -5.80 -18.29
CA ARG A 98 -9.23 -4.68 -18.96
C ARG A 98 -8.39 -4.11 -20.09
N ARG A 99 -8.99 -4.05 -21.28
CA ARG A 99 -8.39 -3.52 -22.52
C ARG A 99 -7.89 -2.07 -22.42
N MET A 100 -8.39 -1.30 -21.45
CA MET A 100 -7.99 0.09 -21.19
C MET A 100 -7.39 0.29 -19.79
N GLY A 101 -7.04 -0.80 -19.08
CA GLY A 101 -6.34 -0.71 -17.80
C GLY A 101 -4.83 -0.78 -18.00
N ASP A 102 -4.09 -0.23 -17.04
CA ASP A 102 -2.63 -0.33 -17.00
C ASP A 102 -2.20 -1.81 -16.92
N ASP A 103 -1.04 -2.11 -17.51
CA ASP A 103 -0.45 -3.44 -17.47
C ASP A 103 0.07 -3.73 -16.05
N PRO A 104 -0.40 -4.79 -15.37
CA PRO A 104 0.09 -5.14 -14.05
C PRO A 104 1.53 -5.65 -14.09
N THR A 105 2.36 -5.14 -13.18
CA THR A 105 3.67 -5.75 -12.93
C THR A 105 3.48 -7.20 -12.48
N GLN A 106 4.36 -8.07 -12.95
CA GLN A 106 4.40 -9.48 -12.57
C GLN A 106 5.50 -9.75 -11.54
N ALA A 107 6.19 -8.71 -11.06
CA ALA A 107 7.32 -8.85 -10.15
C ALA A 107 6.91 -9.32 -8.75
N ILE A 108 5.67 -9.04 -8.32
CA ILE A 108 5.11 -9.46 -7.04
C ILE A 108 3.66 -9.96 -7.22
N SER A 109 3.22 -10.84 -6.31
CA SER A 109 1.82 -11.24 -6.17
C SER A 109 1.18 -10.46 -5.02
N ALA A 110 0.37 -9.44 -5.34
CA ALA A 110 -0.31 -8.66 -4.29
C ALA A 110 -1.26 -9.54 -3.48
N THR A 111 -1.90 -10.52 -4.12
CA THR A 111 -2.82 -11.46 -3.47
C THR A 111 -2.12 -12.28 -2.38
N ASP A 112 -0.96 -12.86 -2.68
CA ASP A 112 -0.24 -13.70 -1.71
C ASP A 112 0.31 -12.84 -0.56
N ILE A 113 0.83 -11.64 -0.87
CA ILE A 113 1.31 -10.68 0.12
C ILE A 113 0.18 -10.26 1.07
N ILE A 114 -0.98 -9.89 0.53
CA ILE A 114 -2.15 -9.52 1.34
C ILE A 114 -2.55 -10.66 2.26
N TRP A 115 -2.60 -11.88 1.72
CA TRP A 115 -2.96 -13.06 2.51
C TRP A 115 -1.97 -13.32 3.65
N GLU A 116 -0.68 -13.32 3.36
CA GLU A 116 0.38 -13.53 4.36
C GLU A 116 0.34 -12.45 5.44
N PHE A 117 0.26 -11.18 5.05
CA PHE A 117 0.22 -10.06 5.98
C PHE A 117 -0.95 -10.18 6.98
N PHE A 118 -2.17 -10.38 6.51
CA PHE A 118 -3.33 -10.42 7.42
C PHE A 118 -3.46 -11.74 8.19
N LYS A 119 -2.89 -12.84 7.67
CA LYS A 119 -2.78 -14.10 8.41
C LYS A 119 -1.84 -13.95 9.61
N ASP A 120 -0.74 -13.23 9.45
CA ASP A 120 0.26 -13.03 10.50
C ASP A 120 -0.12 -11.87 11.45
N HIS A 121 -1.04 -10.99 11.04
CA HIS A 121 -1.54 -9.87 11.84
C HIS A 121 -3.06 -9.89 12.01
N PRO A 122 -3.64 -10.94 12.61
CA PRO A 122 -5.08 -10.99 12.86
C PRO A 122 -5.49 -9.87 13.82
N LYS A 123 -6.67 -9.28 13.60
CA LYS A 123 -7.21 -8.32 14.57
C LYS A 123 -7.43 -9.01 15.90
N VAL A 124 -6.68 -8.60 16.92
CA VAL A 124 -6.85 -9.12 18.28
C VAL A 124 -8.25 -8.72 18.76
N SER A 125 -9.06 -9.71 19.09
CA SER A 125 -10.35 -9.48 19.73
C SER A 125 -10.07 -9.11 21.17
N ILE A 126 -10.48 -7.90 21.59
CA ILE A 126 -10.49 -7.55 23.01
C ILE A 126 -11.77 -8.18 23.58
N GLU A 127 -11.62 -9.21 24.41
CA GLU A 127 -12.71 -9.76 25.23
C GLU A 127 -13.12 -8.80 26.35
#